data_AF-A0A1B2Z284-F1
#
_entry.id   AF-A0A1B2Z284-F1
#
_cell.length_a   1.000
_cell.length_b   1.000
_cell.length_c   1.000
_cell.angle_alpha   90.00
_cell.angle_beta   90.00
_cell.angle_gamma   90.00
#
_symmetry.space_group_name_H-M   'P 1'
#
loop_
_entity.id
_entity.type
_entity.pdbx_description
1 polymer ?
#
loop_
_entity_poly.entity_id
_entity_poly.type
_entity_poly.pdbx_seq_one_letter_code
_entity_poly.pdbx_strand_id
1 'polypeptide(L)'
;MNERETILIDTQNSKVSWEGFKPSGEHNGLISIAQGTISLEKGNLVGGNFKFDVNSITDLDMPADDEYNKKFFDNLKDKFINDEFELSFELNTIQ
;
A
#
# COMPACT_ATOMS: atom_id res chain seq x y z
N MET A 1 -25.96 17.47 3.36
CA MET A 1 -24.76 16.62 3.30
C MET A 1 -23.78 17.19 4.31
N ASN A 2 -23.19 16.36 5.17
CA ASN A 2 -22.12 16.84 6.03
C ASN A 2 -20.90 17.16 5.14
N GLU A 3 -20.21 18.25 5.44
CA GLU A 3 -19.01 18.63 4.69
C GLU A 3 -17.87 17.67 5.02
N ARG A 4 -17.18 17.20 3.97
CA ARG A 4 -16.00 16.35 4.10
C ARG A 4 -14.75 17.20 3.92
N GLU A 5 -13.81 17.08 4.85
CA GLU A 5 -12.46 17.62 4.72
C GLU A 5 -11.57 16.59 4.03
N THR A 6 -10.85 17.00 2.99
CA THR A 6 -9.88 16.15 2.29
C THR A 6 -8.47 16.51 2.72
N ILE A 7 -7.74 15.54 3.26
CA ILE A 7 -6.34 15.69 3.65
C ILE A 7 -5.47 14.93 2.65
N LEU A 8 -4.45 15.62 2.11
CA LEU A 8 -3.44 15.02 1.24
C LEU A 8 -2.42 14.24 2.07
N ILE A 9 -2.02 13.09 1.57
CA ILE A 9 -0.98 12.28 2.20
C ILE A 9 0.40 12.81 1.78
N ASP A 10 1.27 12.96 2.78
CA ASP A 10 2.69 13.22 2.53
C ASP A 10 3.36 11.91 2.08
N THR A 11 3.40 11.70 0.76
CA THR A 11 3.94 10.48 0.16
C THR A 11 5.44 10.30 0.38
N GLN A 12 6.17 11.38 0.66
CA GLN A 12 7.62 11.33 0.88
C GLN A 12 7.98 10.85 2.29
N ASN A 13 7.12 11.15 3.26
CA ASN A 13 7.36 10.79 4.67
C ASN A 13 6.44 9.67 5.18
N SER A 14 5.47 9.24 4.39
CA SER A 14 4.59 8.11 4.71
C SER A 14 5.17 6.79 4.21
N LYS A 15 4.82 5.69 4.90
CA LYS A 15 5.25 4.35 4.56
C LYS A 15 4.06 3.40 4.65
N VAL A 16 3.99 2.45 3.73
CA VAL A 16 3.06 1.32 3.81
C VAL A 16 3.85 0.04 3.82
N SER A 17 3.63 -0.77 4.86
CA SER A 17 4.15 -2.11 4.98
C SER A 17 3.14 -3.12 4.44
N TRP A 18 3.64 -4.21 3.85
CA TRP A 18 2.84 -5.35 3.45
C TRP A 18 3.35 -6.62 4.14
N GLU A 19 2.44 -7.55 4.37
CA GLU A 19 2.72 -8.91 4.86
C GLU A 19 2.01 -9.90 3.94
N GLY A 20 2.72 -10.95 3.54
CA GLY A 20 2.22 -12.01 2.66
C GLY A 20 2.45 -13.38 3.29
N PHE A 21 1.44 -14.25 3.25
CA PHE A 21 1.47 -15.55 3.91
C PHE A 21 1.24 -16.69 2.91
N LYS A 22 2.02 -17.77 3.07
CA LYS A 22 1.82 -19.07 2.41
C LYS A 22 1.95 -20.18 3.46
N PRO A 23 1.40 -21.38 3.26
CA PRO A 23 1.57 -22.48 4.22
C PRO A 23 3.04 -22.80 4.56
N SER A 24 3.97 -22.47 3.67
CA SER A 24 5.41 -22.68 3.84
C SER A 24 6.17 -21.48 4.41
N GLY A 25 5.51 -20.39 4.80
CA GLY A 25 6.16 -19.23 5.44
C GLY A 25 5.45 -17.91 5.22
N GLU A 26 6.06 -16.84 5.72
CA GLU A 26 5.62 -15.46 5.60
C GLU A 26 6.71 -14.62 4.95
N HIS A 27 6.30 -13.50 4.36
CA HIS A 27 7.16 -12.50 3.73
C HIS A 27 6.65 -11.11 4.13
N ASN A 28 7.54 -10.14 4.25
CA ASN A 28 7.16 -8.77 4.56
C ASN A 28 7.94 -7.74 3.76
N GLY A 29 7.39 -6.54 3.66
CA GLY A 29 8.09 -5.49 2.95
C GLY A 29 7.40 -4.14 2.93
N LEU A 30 7.83 -3.29 1.99
CA LEU A 30 7.31 -1.94 1.81
C LEU A 30 6.77 -1.75 0.39
N ILE A 31 5.84 -0.80 0.27
CA ILE A 31 5.37 -0.25 -1.00
C ILE A 31 5.16 1.25 -0.84
N SER A 32 5.57 2.03 -1.84
CA SER A 32 5.45 3.49 -1.82
C SER A 32 4.06 3.94 -2.25
N ILE A 33 3.56 5.00 -1.63
CA ILE A 33 2.33 5.68 -2.03
C ILE A 33 2.68 6.64 -3.17
N ALA A 34 2.11 6.44 -4.35
CA ALA A 34 2.25 7.39 -5.45
C ALA A 34 1.38 8.64 -5.21
N GLN A 35 0.14 8.44 -4.76
CA GLN A 35 -0.81 9.49 -4.40
C GLN A 35 -1.76 8.98 -3.31
N GLY A 36 -2.23 9.86 -2.43
CA GLY A 36 -3.22 9.46 -1.44
C GLY A 36 -4.00 10.62 -0.84
N THR A 37 -5.24 10.36 -0.48
CA THR A 37 -6.11 11.26 0.27
C THR A 37 -6.87 10.50 1.35
N ILE A 38 -7.17 11.19 2.45
CA ILE A 38 -8.15 10.75 3.44
C ILE A 38 -9.28 11.78 3.53
N SER A 39 -10.48 11.32 3.80
CA SER A 39 -11.68 12.13 3.98
C SER A 39 -12.12 12.08 5.43
N LEU A 40 -12.24 13.24 6.07
CA LEU A 40 -12.77 13.39 7.42
C LEU A 40 -14.17 14.01 7.39
N GLU A 41 -15.05 13.54 8.27
CA GLU A 41 -16.36 14.14 8.52
C GLU A 41 -16.52 14.38 10.01
N LYS A 42 -16.59 15.66 10.41
CA LYS A 42 -16.62 16.08 11.82
C LYS A 42 -15.44 15.49 12.63
N GLY A 43 -14.26 15.43 12.01
CA GLY A 43 -13.04 14.87 12.59
C GLY A 43 -12.93 13.34 12.56
N ASN A 44 -13.96 12.62 12.09
CA ASN A 44 -13.92 11.16 11.96
C ASN A 44 -13.45 10.76 10.57
N LEU A 45 -12.57 9.75 10.46
CA LEU A 45 -12.18 9.17 9.18
C LEU A 45 -13.38 8.44 8.55
N VAL A 46 -13.78 8.88 7.36
CA VAL A 46 -14.93 8.29 6.63
C VAL A 46 -14.54 7.68 5.29
N GLY A 47 -13.30 7.83 4.85
CA GLY A 47 -12.81 7.18 3.65
C GLY A 47 -11.48 7.72 3.17
N GLY A 48 -11.08 7.27 1.99
CA GLY A 48 -9.86 7.72 1.35
C GLY A 48 -9.57 6.96 0.06
N ASN A 49 -8.52 7.41 -0.61
CA ASN A 49 -8.03 6.82 -1.84
C ASN A 49 -6.50 6.79 -1.79
N PHE A 50 -5.92 5.70 -2.23
CA PHE A 50 -4.47 5.53 -2.35
C PHE A 50 -4.15 4.89 -3.70
N LYS A 51 -3.25 5.53 -4.44
CA LYS A 51 -2.55 4.92 -5.58
C LYS A 51 -1.16 4.53 -5.14
N PHE A 52 -0.78 3.28 -5.35
CA PHE A 52 0.53 2.77 -4.97
C PHE A 52 1.46 2.71 -6.18
N ASP A 53 2.74 3.03 -5.97
CA ASP A 53 3.77 2.74 -6.97
C ASP A 53 4.18 1.28 -6.83
N VAL A 54 3.58 0.42 -7.65
CA VAL A 54 3.78 -1.01 -7.58
C VAL A 54 5.21 -1.43 -7.97
N ASN A 55 5.96 -0.59 -8.70
CA ASN A 55 7.35 -0.85 -9.01
C ASN A 55 8.28 -0.67 -7.81
N SER A 56 7.84 0.08 -6.81
CA SER A 56 8.58 0.37 -5.58
C SER A 56 8.49 -0.71 -4.51
N ILE A 57 7.77 -1.81 -4.78
CA ILE A 57 7.63 -2.90 -3.81
C ILE A 57 8.99 -3.51 -3.47
N THR A 58 9.27 -3.67 -2.17
CA THR A 58 10.50 -4.26 -1.65
C THR A 58 10.19 -5.41 -0.69
N ASP A 59 11.08 -6.39 -0.61
CA ASP A 59 11.03 -7.54 0.32
C ASP A 59 12.16 -7.33 1.31
N LEU A 60 11.83 -7.36 2.60
CA LEU A 60 12.74 -7.08 3.70
C LEU A 60 13.29 -8.34 4.38
N ASP A 61 12.91 -9.53 3.90
CA ASP A 61 13.39 -10.80 4.48
C ASP A 61 14.89 -11.02 4.27
N MET A 62 15.46 -10.37 3.24
CA MET A 62 16.86 -10.53 2.84
C MET A 62 17.38 -9.28 2.11
N PRO A 63 18.72 -9.13 1.97
CA PRO A 63 19.31 -8.02 1.24
C PRO A 63 18.80 -7.89 -0.21
N ALA A 64 18.65 -6.67 -0.70
CA ALA A 64 18.10 -6.38 -2.03
C ALA A 64 18.96 -6.92 -3.19
N ASP A 65 20.26 -7.16 -2.96
CA ASP A 65 21.18 -7.71 -3.96
C ASP A 65 21.16 -9.25 -4.02
N ASP A 66 20.50 -9.90 -3.06
CA ASP A 66 20.34 -11.36 -3.00
C ASP A 66 19.58 -11.90 -4.23
N GLU A 67 20.05 -13.03 -4.78
CA GLU A 67 19.45 -13.65 -5.96
C GLU A 67 18.03 -14.18 -5.68
N TYR A 68 17.75 -14.62 -4.45
CA TYR A 68 16.42 -15.07 -4.05
C TYR A 68 15.43 -13.90 -3.94
N ASN A 69 15.88 -12.72 -3.50
CA ASN A 69 15.07 -11.50 -3.48
C ASN A 69 14.64 -11.11 -4.90
N LYS A 70 15.60 -11.11 -5.83
CA LYS A 70 15.33 -10.87 -7.25
C LYS A 70 14.34 -11.88 -7.83
N LYS A 71 14.54 -13.17 -7.59
CA LYS A 71 13.61 -14.21 -8.03
C LYS A 71 12.21 -14.08 -7.43
N PHE A 72 12.09 -13.65 -6.17
CA PHE A 72 10.79 -13.38 -5.55
C PHE A 72 10.06 -12.30 -6.35
N PHE A 73 10.73 -11.18 -6.64
CA PHE A 73 10.14 -10.09 -7.41
C PHE A 73 9.88 -10.42 -8.86
N ASP A 74 10.76 -11.15 -9.55
CA ASP A 74 10.52 -11.55 -10.93
C ASP A 74 9.23 -12.39 -11.03
N ASN A 75 9.02 -13.32 -10.08
CA ASN A 75 7.81 -14.14 -10.03
C ASN A 75 6.56 -13.36 -9.60
N LEU A 76 6.70 -12.44 -8.64
CA LEU A 76 5.59 -11.61 -8.17
C LEU A 76 5.18 -10.59 -9.23
N LYS A 77 6.16 -9.98 -9.90
CA LYS A 77 5.92 -8.92 -10.88
C LYS A 77 5.27 -9.43 -12.15
N ASP A 78 5.78 -10.53 -12.67
CA ASP A 78 5.25 -11.18 -13.87
C ASP A 78 3.77 -11.59 -13.73
N LYS A 79 3.30 -11.88 -12.51
CA LYS A 79 1.95 -12.44 -12.26
C LYS A 79 0.92 -11.47 -11.67
N PHE A 80 1.34 -10.36 -11.06
CA PHE A 80 0.42 -9.52 -10.27
C PHE A 80 0.68 -8.00 -10.36
N ILE A 81 1.92 -7.55 -10.61
CA ILE A 81 2.35 -6.16 -10.39
C ILE A 81 2.60 -5.38 -11.71
N ASN A 82 2.35 -5.98 -12.88
CA ASN A 82 2.53 -5.28 -14.16
C ASN A 82 1.45 -4.19 -14.44
N ASP A 83 0.46 -4.06 -13.57
CA ASP A 83 -0.68 -3.13 -13.71
C ASP A 83 -0.71 -2.08 -12.59
N GLU A 84 -1.45 -0.99 -12.79
CA GLU A 84 -1.68 0.01 -11.73
C GLU A 84 -2.56 -0.56 -10.61
N PHE A 85 -2.11 -0.41 -9.36
CA PHE A 85 -2.90 -0.79 -8.18
C PHE A 85 -3.42 0.45 -7.44
N GLU A 86 -4.75 0.55 -7.37
CA GLU A 86 -5.45 1.61 -6.66
C GLU A 86 -6.35 1.00 -5.59
N LEU A 87 -6.26 1.53 -4.37
CA LEU A 87 -7.07 1.14 -3.23
C LEU A 87 -7.96 2.31 -2.83
N SER A 88 -9.26 2.11 -2.91
CA SER A 88 -10.27 3.04 -2.40
C SER A 88 -11.04 2.37 -1.28
N PHE A 89 -11.40 3.15 -0.26
CA PHE A 89 -12.20 2.65 0.85
C PHE A 89 -13.16 3.72 1.35
N GLU A 90 -14.34 3.27 1.77
CA GLU A 90 -15.36 4.08 2.44
C GLU A 90 -15.69 3.40 3.77
N LEU A 91 -15.66 4.17 4.86
CA LEU A 91 -15.87 3.67 6.21
C LEU A 91 -17.14 4.27 6.78
N ASN A 92 -17.93 3.41 7.42
CA ASN A 92 -19.01 3.82 8.29
C ASN A 92 -18.57 3.58 9.74
N THR A 93 -18.45 4.65 10.52
CA THR A 93 -18.08 4.55 11.94
C THR A 93 -19.33 4.29 12.78
N ILE A 94 -19.23 3.39 13.75
CA ILE A 94 -20.22 3.28 14.83
C ILE A 94 -19.83 4.33 15.87
N GLN A 95 -20.68 5.33 16.09
CA GLN A 95 -20.53 6.31 17.18
C GLN A 95 -21.01 5.74 18.51
#